data_AF-A0A2V8FJN5-F1
#
_entry.id   AF-A0A2V8FJN5-F1
#
_cell.length_a   1.000
_cell.length_b   1.000
_cell.length_c   1.000
_cell.angle_alpha   90.00
_cell.angle_beta   90.00
_cell.angle_gamma   90.00
#
_symmetry.space_group_name_H-M   'P 1'
#
loop_
_entity.id
_entity.type
_entity.pdbx_description
1 polymer ?
#
loop_
_entity_poly.entity_id
_entity_poly.type
_entity_poly.pdbx_seq_one_letter_code
_entity_poly.pdbx_strand_id
1 'polypeptide(L)'
;MFMQCSGTLRADESPGAESLKEEVMRLIRFLLMLLVLAVAGVFVYNFWTGNGLTLRPPATSATGVDAEKARERGVELARNAAETTKAAAERTEAAVSEAAITAKIKSKMALDDFVRARTINVTTEGTRVTLAGAVHSEQERKRAIRLARETEGIAQVVDRLQVVKE
;
A
#
# COMPACT_ATOMS: atom_id res chain seq x y z
N MET A 1 14.32 12.82 -61.64
CA MET A 1 13.11 13.63 -61.40
C MET A 1 12.37 12.97 -60.24
N PHE A 2 12.76 13.32 -59.00
CA PHE A 2 11.96 14.13 -58.06
C PHE A 2 10.55 13.51 -57.87
N MET A 3 10.12 13.03 -56.70
CA MET A 3 10.09 13.78 -55.44
C MET A 3 9.91 12.84 -54.23
N GLN A 4 10.54 13.24 -53.14
CA GLN A 4 10.74 12.56 -51.86
C GLN A 4 9.48 12.27 -51.03
N CYS A 5 9.66 11.26 -50.17
CA CYS A 5 9.19 11.14 -48.79
C CYS A 5 8.45 12.36 -48.20
N SER A 6 7.28 12.10 -47.61
CA SER A 6 6.72 12.97 -46.58
C SER A 6 6.01 12.15 -45.51
N GLY A 7 6.50 12.30 -44.28
CA GLY A 7 5.63 12.30 -43.10
C GLY A 7 5.47 11.00 -42.34
N THR A 8 6.58 10.34 -41.99
CA THR A 8 6.63 9.44 -40.83
C THR A 8 6.04 10.14 -39.60
N LEU A 9 4.94 9.57 -39.08
CA LEU A 9 4.32 9.88 -37.79
C LEU A 9 5.41 9.95 -36.71
N ARG A 10 5.71 11.16 -36.29
CA ARG A 10 6.59 11.44 -35.16
C ARG A 10 5.79 11.21 -33.88
N ALA A 11 5.59 9.95 -33.52
CA ALA A 11 5.37 9.57 -32.14
C ALA A 11 6.73 9.68 -31.45
N ASP A 12 7.08 10.90 -31.03
CA ASP A 12 8.21 11.12 -30.12
C ASP A 12 7.77 10.61 -28.74
N GLU A 13 7.82 9.28 -28.61
CA GLU A 13 8.48 8.54 -27.55
C GLU A 13 9.00 9.47 -26.44
N SER A 14 8.32 9.51 -25.28
CA SER A 14 8.84 10.16 -24.09
C SER A 14 9.99 9.30 -23.54
N PRO A 15 11.28 9.63 -23.80
CA PRO A 15 12.40 8.74 -23.49
C PRO A 15 12.85 8.90 -22.02
N GLY A 16 12.18 9.74 -21.25
CA GLY A 16 12.61 10.14 -19.91
C GLY A 16 12.17 9.23 -18.77
N ALA A 17 11.24 8.29 -18.99
CA ALA A 17 10.63 7.53 -17.88
C ALA A 17 11.26 6.15 -17.62
N GLU A 18 12.24 5.70 -18.42
CA GLU A 18 12.96 4.44 -18.19
C GLU A 18 14.30 4.61 -17.48
N SER A 19 15.03 5.71 -17.71
CA SER A 19 16.27 6.00 -16.97
C SER A 19 16.01 6.22 -15.47
N LEU A 20 14.89 6.84 -15.13
CA LEU A 20 14.44 7.02 -13.75
C LEU A 20 14.16 5.69 -13.04
N LYS A 21 13.72 4.63 -13.74
CA LYS A 21 13.37 3.37 -13.09
C LYS A 21 14.59 2.60 -12.61
N GLU A 22 15.68 2.60 -13.37
CA GLU A 22 16.91 1.90 -12.96
C GLU A 22 17.63 2.61 -11.80
N GLU A 23 17.67 3.95 -11.83
CA GLU A 23 18.21 4.73 -10.72
C GLU A 23 17.33 4.63 -9.49
N VAL A 24 16.00 4.77 -9.64
CA VAL A 24 15.05 4.64 -8.54
C VAL A 24 15.07 3.23 -7.95
N MET A 25 15.20 2.16 -8.74
CA MET A 25 15.28 0.80 -8.20
C MET A 25 16.61 0.50 -7.51
N ARG A 26 17.72 1.07 -8.00
CA ARG A 26 19.01 1.05 -7.29
C ARG A 26 18.94 1.83 -5.99
N LEU A 27 18.39 3.04 -6.01
CA LEU A 27 18.17 3.89 -4.83
C LEU A 27 17.24 3.24 -3.81
N ILE A 28 16.12 2.64 -4.24
CA ILE A 28 15.19 1.91 -3.36
C ILE A 28 15.88 0.70 -2.74
N ARG A 29 16.63 -0.10 -3.51
CA ARG A 29 17.41 -1.22 -2.93
C ARG A 29 18.47 -0.72 -1.96
N PHE A 30 19.13 0.40 -2.24
CA PHE A 30 20.11 1.01 -1.35
C PHE A 30 19.45 1.56 -0.08
N LEU A 31 18.28 2.20 -0.20
CA LEU A 31 17.46 2.69 0.92
C LEU A 31 16.93 1.54 1.77
N LEU A 32 16.45 0.47 1.15
CA LEU A 32 16.01 -0.75 1.85
C LEU A 32 17.19 -1.43 2.54
N MET A 33 18.35 -1.51 1.89
CA MET A 33 19.57 -2.06 2.51
C MET A 33 20.03 -1.19 3.68
N LEU A 34 20.04 0.14 3.55
CA LEU A 34 20.35 1.07 4.63
C LEU A 34 19.36 0.96 5.79
N LEU A 35 18.06 0.80 5.49
CA LEU A 35 17.03 0.62 6.51
C LEU A 35 17.21 -0.71 7.25
N VAL A 36 17.49 -1.80 6.54
CA VAL A 36 17.81 -3.10 7.14
C VAL A 36 19.07 -3.03 7.99
N LEU A 37 20.13 -2.37 7.50
CA LEU A 37 21.36 -2.15 8.27
C LEU A 37 21.14 -1.27 9.50
N ALA A 38 20.27 -0.26 9.41
CA ALA A 38 19.91 0.58 10.56
C ALA A 38 19.13 -0.22 11.61
N VAL A 39 18.14 -1.04 11.20
CA VAL A 39 17.38 -1.90 12.11
C VAL A 39 18.27 -2.97 12.74
N ALA A 40 19.14 -3.61 11.94
CA ALA A 40 20.12 -4.57 12.43
C ALA A 40 21.12 -3.91 13.38
N GLY A 41 21.57 -2.69 13.07
CA GLY A 41 22.44 -1.89 13.92
C GLY A 41 21.78 -1.54 15.25
N VAL A 42 20.52 -1.11 15.24
CA VAL A 42 19.73 -0.85 16.45
C VAL A 42 19.52 -2.14 17.25
N PHE A 43 19.24 -3.27 16.61
CA PHE A 43 19.05 -4.57 17.27
C PHE A 43 20.35 -5.06 17.93
N VAL A 44 21.48 -5.01 17.22
CA VAL A 44 22.80 -5.37 17.74
C VAL A 44 23.24 -4.40 18.84
N TYR A 45 22.95 -3.10 18.68
CA TYR A 45 23.19 -2.10 19.70
C TYR A 45 22.39 -2.41 20.97
N ASN A 46 21.08 -2.66 20.88
CA ASN A 46 20.26 -3.05 22.03
C ASN A 46 20.63 -4.43 22.61
N PHE A 47 21.18 -5.34 21.81
CA PHE A 47 21.63 -6.66 22.27
C PHE A 47 22.97 -6.57 23.03
N TRP A 48 23.85 -5.64 22.64
CA TRP A 48 25.16 -5.44 23.27
C TRP A 48 25.14 -4.42 24.41
N THR A 49 24.39 -3.34 24.28
CA THR A 49 24.04 -2.45 25.40
C THR A 49 22.82 -3.05 26.07
N GLY A 50 23.00 -3.84 27.13
CA GLY A 50 21.93 -4.59 27.84
C GLY A 50 20.76 -3.75 28.39
N ASN A 51 19.99 -3.15 27.49
CA ASN A 51 18.82 -2.32 27.67
C ASN A 51 17.68 -3.07 26.96
N GLY A 52 16.75 -3.79 27.57
CA GLY A 52 16.36 -3.96 28.96
C GLY A 52 14.86 -4.29 28.93
N LEU A 53 14.42 -5.35 29.59
CA LEU A 53 12.99 -5.56 29.90
C LEU A 53 12.83 -5.87 31.39
N THR A 54 13.48 -5.10 32.25
CA THR A 54 13.06 -5.05 33.64
C THR A 54 11.90 -4.07 33.72
N LEU A 55 10.69 -4.63 33.67
CA LEU A 55 9.54 -4.07 34.34
C LEU A 55 9.93 -3.82 35.80
N ARG A 56 10.51 -2.66 36.10
CA ARG A 56 10.45 -2.09 37.43
C ARG A 56 9.13 -1.34 37.47
N PRO A 57 8.03 -1.94 37.95
CA PRO A 57 6.92 -1.10 38.35
C PRO A 57 7.51 -0.09 39.35
N PRO A 58 7.24 1.22 39.21
CA PRO A 58 7.46 2.10 40.34
C PRO A 58 6.71 1.44 41.49
N ALA A 59 7.43 1.15 42.57
CA ALA A 59 6.79 0.82 43.83
C ALA A 59 5.92 2.02 44.16
N THR A 60 4.64 1.93 43.80
CA THR A 60 3.62 2.81 44.31
C THR A 60 3.48 2.45 45.78
N SER A 61 4.37 2.99 46.61
CA SER A 61 4.01 3.37 47.97
C SER A 61 3.11 4.60 47.85
N ALA A 62 1.91 4.38 47.30
CA ALA A 62 0.83 5.35 47.35
C ALA A 62 0.18 5.20 48.72
N THR A 63 0.78 5.84 49.71
CA THR A 63 0.11 6.15 50.97
C THR A 63 -1.10 7.02 50.65
N GLY A 64 -2.30 6.44 50.68
CA GLY A 64 -3.56 7.18 50.69
C GLY A 64 -4.37 7.28 49.39
N VAL A 65 -4.53 6.19 48.64
CA VAL A 65 -5.64 6.07 47.67
C VAL A 65 -6.41 4.80 47.96
N ASP A 66 -7.68 4.96 48.30
CA ASP A 66 -8.64 3.88 48.48
C ASP A 66 -8.54 2.92 47.29
N ALA A 67 -8.06 1.70 47.57
CA ALA A 67 -7.72 0.69 46.56
C ALA A 67 -8.92 0.28 45.67
N GLU A 68 -10.13 0.60 46.11
CA GLU A 68 -11.39 0.37 45.41
C GLU A 68 -11.58 1.37 44.25
N LYS A 69 -11.38 2.67 44.49
CA LYS A 69 -11.56 3.73 43.47
C LYS A 69 -10.42 3.77 42.44
N ALA A 70 -9.28 3.16 42.77
CA ALA A 70 -8.16 2.96 41.85
C ALA A 70 -8.40 1.80 40.87
N ARG A 71 -9.14 0.75 41.29
CA ARG A 71 -9.47 -0.38 40.43
C ARG A 71 -10.50 -0.02 39.35
N GLU A 72 -11.51 0.78 39.70
CA GLU A 72 -12.52 1.23 38.74
C GLU A 72 -11.89 2.01 37.58
N ARG A 73 -11.02 2.98 37.88
CA ARG A 73 -10.31 3.76 36.86
C ARG A 73 -9.25 2.95 36.10
N GLY A 74 -8.63 1.96 36.75
CA GLY A 74 -7.66 1.07 36.11
C GLY A 74 -8.29 0.19 35.03
N VAL A 75 -9.51 -0.29 35.23
CA VAL A 75 -10.25 -1.12 34.25
C VAL A 75 -10.68 -0.29 33.04
N GLU A 76 -11.10 0.96 33.24
CA GLU A 76 -11.50 1.86 32.15
C GLU A 76 -10.32 2.23 31.23
N LEU A 77 -9.16 2.55 31.83
CA LEU A 77 -7.93 2.82 31.08
C LEU A 77 -7.47 1.59 30.29
N ALA A 78 -7.53 0.41 30.89
CA ALA A 78 -7.17 -0.84 30.22
C ALA A 78 -8.12 -1.14 29.04
N ARG A 79 -9.43 -0.89 29.20
CA ARG A 79 -10.43 -1.11 28.14
C ARG A 79 -10.26 -0.14 26.98
N ASN A 80 -10.12 1.16 27.25
CA ASN A 80 -9.90 2.17 26.21
C ASN A 80 -8.55 1.95 25.49
N ALA A 81 -7.50 1.54 26.21
CA ALA A 81 -6.22 1.19 25.62
C ALA A 81 -6.30 -0.09 24.76
N ALA A 82 -7.04 -1.11 25.21
CA ALA A 82 -7.27 -2.33 24.44
C ALA A 82 -8.12 -2.08 23.18
N GLU A 83 -9.13 -1.22 23.25
CA GLU A 83 -9.97 -0.88 22.10
C GLU A 83 -9.20 -0.08 21.05
N THR A 84 -8.36 0.88 21.47
CA THR A 84 -7.50 1.66 20.55
C THR A 84 -6.41 0.82 19.91
N THR A 85 -5.77 -0.08 20.65
CA THR A 85 -4.78 -1.02 20.10
C THR A 85 -5.41 -2.04 19.15
N LYS A 86 -6.58 -2.59 19.48
CA LYS A 86 -7.33 -3.48 18.59
C LYS A 86 -7.76 -2.78 17.30
N ALA A 87 -8.33 -1.58 17.39
CA ALA A 87 -8.74 -0.81 16.22
C ALA A 87 -7.54 -0.41 15.34
N ALA A 88 -6.39 -0.11 15.93
CA ALA A 88 -5.16 0.17 15.18
C ALA A 88 -4.62 -1.09 14.48
N ALA A 89 -4.65 -2.24 15.15
CA ALA A 89 -4.25 -3.52 14.57
C ALA A 89 -5.14 -3.90 13.38
N GLU A 90 -6.47 -3.86 13.57
CA GLU A 90 -7.45 -4.18 12.51
C GLU A 90 -7.31 -3.27 11.28
N ARG A 91 -7.10 -1.96 11.49
CA ARG A 91 -6.85 -1.01 10.39
C ARG A 91 -5.55 -1.30 9.65
N THR A 92 -4.52 -1.71 10.37
CA THR A 92 -3.22 -2.06 9.78
C THR A 92 -3.34 -3.33 8.95
N GLU A 93 -4.00 -4.36 9.49
CA GLU A 93 -4.28 -5.60 8.77
C GLU A 93 -5.12 -5.35 7.50
N ALA A 94 -6.16 -4.53 7.62
CA ALA A 94 -6.98 -4.12 6.48
C ALA A 94 -6.15 -3.40 5.40
N ALA A 95 -5.35 -2.41 5.78
CA ALA A 95 -4.51 -1.66 4.84
C ALA A 95 -3.48 -2.55 4.13
N VAL A 96 -2.86 -3.51 4.84
CA VAL A 96 -1.93 -4.48 4.24
C VAL A 96 -2.65 -5.40 3.25
N SER A 97 -3.84 -5.90 3.62
CA SER A 97 -4.65 -6.75 2.76
C SER A 97 -5.13 -6.01 1.50
N GLU A 98 -5.62 -4.78 1.65
CA GLU A 98 -6.03 -3.90 0.55
C GLU A 98 -4.87 -3.59 -0.40
N ALA A 99 -3.68 -3.31 0.14
CA ALA A 99 -2.48 -3.09 -0.64
C ALA A 99 -2.08 -4.36 -1.42
N ALA A 100 -2.15 -5.53 -0.79
CA ALA A 100 -1.86 -6.81 -1.45
C ALA A 100 -2.84 -7.12 -2.58
N ILE A 101 -4.14 -6.90 -2.37
CA ILE A 101 -5.18 -7.05 -3.40
C ILE A 101 -4.92 -6.08 -4.54
N THR A 102 -4.68 -4.80 -4.23
CA THR A 102 -4.40 -3.77 -5.24
C THR A 102 -3.16 -4.11 -6.06
N ALA A 103 -2.10 -4.60 -5.42
CA ALA A 103 -0.89 -5.06 -6.10
C ALA A 103 -1.20 -6.24 -7.02
N LYS A 104 -1.97 -7.24 -6.58
CA LYS A 104 -2.36 -8.41 -7.39
C LYS A 104 -3.17 -7.99 -8.63
N ILE A 105 -4.12 -7.06 -8.48
CA ILE A 105 -4.91 -6.50 -9.59
C ILE A 105 -3.97 -5.77 -10.56
N LYS A 106 -3.13 -4.86 -10.06
CA LYS A 106 -2.17 -4.11 -10.88
C LYS A 106 -1.21 -5.04 -11.62
N SER A 107 -0.72 -6.10 -10.98
CA SER A 107 0.12 -7.11 -11.61
C SER A 107 -0.63 -7.85 -12.72
N LYS A 108 -1.87 -8.30 -12.48
CA LYS A 108 -2.68 -8.95 -13.52
C LYS A 108 -2.95 -8.03 -14.71
N MET A 109 -3.26 -6.77 -14.45
CA MET A 109 -3.47 -5.78 -15.52
C MET A 109 -2.18 -5.44 -16.25
N ALA A 110 -1.03 -5.41 -15.56
CA ALA A 110 0.26 -5.15 -16.18
C ALA A 110 0.76 -6.31 -17.05
N LEU A 111 0.28 -7.53 -16.80
CA LEU A 111 0.53 -8.71 -17.62
C LEU A 111 -0.41 -8.81 -18.84
N ASP A 112 -1.47 -7.99 -18.90
CA ASP A 112 -2.44 -7.98 -19.99
C ASP A 112 -2.16 -6.80 -20.92
N ASP A 113 -1.60 -7.07 -22.11
CA ASP A 113 -1.23 -6.03 -23.09
C ASP A 113 -2.43 -5.21 -23.60
N PHE A 114 -3.65 -5.71 -23.41
CA PHE A 114 -4.87 -5.06 -23.85
C PHE A 114 -5.38 -4.01 -22.85
N VAL A 115 -4.83 -3.97 -21.63
CA VAL A 115 -5.25 -3.07 -20.55
C VAL A 115 -4.09 -2.20 -20.08
N ARG A 116 -4.18 -0.88 -20.28
CA ARG A 116 -3.14 0.03 -19.79
C ARG A 116 -3.25 0.25 -18.28
N ALA A 117 -2.67 -0.68 -17.51
CA ALA A 117 -2.61 -0.65 -16.05
C ALA A 117 -2.01 0.65 -15.47
N ARG A 118 -1.19 1.38 -16.24
CA ARG A 118 -0.55 2.65 -15.82
C ARG A 118 -1.51 3.84 -15.87
N THR A 119 -2.57 3.80 -16.68
CA THR A 119 -3.56 4.88 -16.80
C THR A 119 -4.77 4.66 -15.89
N ILE A 120 -4.99 3.43 -15.44
CA ILE A 120 -6.09 3.04 -14.57
C ILE A 120 -5.64 3.08 -13.11
N ASN A 121 -6.31 3.89 -12.30
CA ASN A 121 -6.15 3.87 -10.86
C ASN A 121 -7.07 2.81 -10.24
N VAL A 122 -6.51 2.04 -9.32
CA VAL A 122 -7.19 0.97 -8.59
C VAL A 122 -7.14 1.31 -7.12
N THR A 123 -8.31 1.49 -6.52
CA THR A 123 -8.47 1.74 -5.09
C THR A 123 -9.29 0.62 -4.48
N THR A 124 -8.79 0.03 -3.40
CA THR A 124 -9.46 -1.08 -2.70
C THR A 124 -9.81 -0.63 -1.29
N GLU A 125 -11.05 -0.84 -0.88
CA GLU A 125 -11.57 -0.57 0.46
C GLU A 125 -12.27 -1.85 0.95
N GLY A 126 -11.61 -2.60 1.82
CA GLY A 126 -12.02 -3.94 2.23
C GLY A 126 -12.22 -4.88 1.03
N THR A 127 -13.46 -5.28 0.77
CA THR A 127 -13.85 -6.20 -0.32
C THR A 127 -14.39 -5.48 -1.57
N ARG A 128 -14.35 -4.15 -1.57
CA ARG A 128 -14.83 -3.29 -2.67
C ARG A 128 -13.64 -2.69 -3.41
N VAL A 129 -13.62 -2.90 -4.72
CA VAL A 129 -12.61 -2.31 -5.62
C VAL A 129 -13.26 -1.24 -6.46
N THR A 130 -12.63 -0.07 -6.56
CA THR A 130 -13.00 1.01 -7.45
C THR A 130 -11.94 1.16 -8.54
N LEU A 131 -12.36 1.05 -9.79
CA LEU A 131 -11.53 1.32 -10.96
C LEU A 131 -11.87 2.70 -11.50
N ALA A 132 -10.87 3.57 -11.62
CA ALA A 132 -11.04 4.94 -12.12
C ALA A 132 -9.94 5.30 -13.11
N GLY A 133 -10.27 6.03 -14.17
CA GLY A 133 -9.31 6.43 -15.20
C GLY A 133 -9.93 6.51 -16.59
N ALA A 134 -9.09 6.81 -17.57
CA ALA A 134 -9.46 6.84 -18.99
C ALA A 134 -9.02 5.54 -19.69
N VAL A 135 -9.88 5.00 -20.53
CA VAL A 135 -9.63 3.82 -21.37
C VAL A 135 -10.01 4.14 -22.82
N HIS A 136 -9.38 3.45 -23.77
CA HIS A 136 -9.46 3.78 -25.20
C HIS A 136 -10.61 3.09 -25.91
N SER A 137 -11.14 2.01 -25.31
CA SER A 137 -12.26 1.27 -25.88
C SER A 137 -13.14 0.63 -24.81
N GLU A 138 -14.39 0.34 -25.17
CA GLU A 138 -15.30 -0.47 -24.35
C GLU A 138 -14.76 -1.90 -24.12
N GLN A 139 -13.92 -2.41 -25.03
CA GLN A 139 -13.32 -3.73 -24.90
C GLN A 139 -12.27 -3.73 -23.79
N GLU A 140 -11.41 -2.70 -23.74
CA GLU A 140 -10.44 -2.47 -22.68
C GLU A 140 -11.14 -2.33 -21.32
N ARG A 141 -12.22 -1.53 -21.26
CA ARG A 141 -13.06 -1.38 -20.05
C ARG A 141 -13.55 -2.72 -19.53
N LYS A 142 -14.18 -3.53 -20.40
CA LYS A 142 -14.71 -4.85 -20.03
C LYS A 142 -13.61 -5.80 -19.58
N ARG A 143 -12.43 -5.73 -20.19
CA ARG A 143 -11.27 -6.55 -19.81
C ARG A 143 -10.77 -6.18 -18.41
N ALA A 144 -10.60 -4.89 -18.12
CA ALA A 144 -10.19 -4.41 -16.81
C ALA A 144 -11.16 -4.85 -15.69
N ILE A 145 -12.47 -4.72 -15.91
CA ILE A 145 -13.50 -5.16 -14.95
C ILE A 145 -13.40 -6.66 -14.70
N ARG A 146 -13.15 -7.45 -15.74
CA ARG A 146 -13.02 -8.91 -15.64
C ARG A 146 -11.81 -9.31 -14.82
N LEU A 147 -10.65 -8.73 -15.11
CA LEU A 147 -9.40 -8.99 -14.36
C LEU A 147 -9.53 -8.61 -12.89
N ALA A 148 -10.21 -7.50 -12.60
CA ALA A 148 -10.54 -7.12 -11.24
C ALA A 148 -11.43 -8.18 -10.58
N ARG A 149 -12.53 -8.62 -11.21
CA ARG A 149 -13.45 -9.64 -10.65
C ARG A 149 -12.80 -11.02 -10.45
N GLU A 150 -11.84 -11.39 -11.30
CA GLU A 150 -11.09 -12.64 -11.18
C GLU A 150 -10.05 -12.63 -10.06
N THR A 151 -9.88 -11.51 -9.36
CA THR A 151 -8.96 -11.43 -8.23
C THR A 151 -9.68 -11.89 -6.96
N GLU A 152 -9.06 -12.87 -6.30
CA GLU A 152 -9.57 -13.46 -5.06
C GLU A 152 -9.77 -12.40 -3.96
N GLY A 153 -10.87 -12.52 -3.20
CA GLY A 153 -11.20 -11.62 -2.10
C GLY A 153 -12.09 -10.43 -2.46
N ILE A 154 -12.51 -10.31 -3.73
CA ILE A 154 -13.34 -9.19 -4.19
C ILE A 154 -14.81 -9.58 -4.20
N ALA A 155 -15.62 -8.84 -3.43
CA ALA A 155 -17.07 -8.99 -3.40
C ALA A 155 -17.74 -8.05 -4.40
N GLN A 156 -17.19 -6.85 -4.60
CA GLN A 156 -17.80 -5.83 -5.44
C GLN A 156 -16.76 -5.03 -6.23
N VAL A 157 -17.05 -4.81 -7.52
CA VAL A 157 -16.28 -3.91 -8.38
C VAL A 157 -17.16 -2.73 -8.77
N VAL A 158 -16.72 -1.53 -8.43
CA VAL A 158 -17.30 -0.25 -8.82
C VAL A 158 -16.52 0.28 -10.00
N ASP A 159 -17.24 0.54 -11.08
CA ASP A 159 -16.66 1.04 -12.32
C ASP A 159 -16.85 2.55 -12.44
N ARG A 160 -15.74 3.28 -12.53
CA ARG A 160 -15.66 4.72 -12.80
C ARG A 160 -14.71 5.00 -13.97
N LEU A 161 -14.56 4.04 -14.89
CA LEU A 161 -13.75 4.18 -16.10
C LEU A 161 -14.49 5.00 -17.15
N GLN A 162 -13.79 5.93 -17.78
CA GLN A 162 -14.31 6.76 -18.86
C GLN A 162 -13.71 6.30 -20.20
N VAL A 163 -14.56 6.01 -21.18
CA VAL A 163 -14.10 5.64 -22.53
C VAL A 163 -13.86 6.91 -23.32
N VAL A 164 -12.58 7.24 -23.55
CA VAL A 164 -12.18 8.32 -24.44
C VAL A 164 -11.93 7.68 -25.80
N LYS A 165 -12.91 7.78 -26.69
CA LYS A 165 -12.71 7.44 -28.10
C LYS A 165 -11.83 8.52 -28.70
N GLU A 166 -10.62 8.15 -29.12
CA GLU A 166 -9.88 8.95 -30.12
C GLU A 166 -10.48 8.71 -31.52
#